data_AF-A0A4Q9JVE2-F1
#
_entry.id   AF-A0A4Q9JVE2-F1
#
_cell.length_a   1.000
_cell.length_b   1.000
_cell.length_c   1.000
_cell.angle_alpha   90.00
_cell.angle_beta   90.00
_cell.angle_gamma   90.00
#
_symmetry.space_group_name_H-M   'P 1'
#
loop_
_entity.id
_entity.type
_entity.pdbx_description
1 polymer ?
#
loop_
_entity_poly.entity_id
_entity_poly.type
_entity_poly.pdbx_seq_one_letter_code
_entity_poly.pdbx_strand_id
1 'polypeptide(L)'
;MKILFLMLFFLNVLLSNDFSQKKILSIKANEDPFEIIDLKQNNPINLYKQEALFNSSNINKEKQNNPKDVKTDFAILVGFKPHFGLALNQIYIKADQFSSLFMKNFFLNSQLHFINSKANEIYQNKKYLDLFSIDNKFHILNISNFLNYEKDKNKIYSQITDFLIVMNLNEFYINTTNFFITKTKSANALINFKIIDVITGKIISSKKIKLKLSLDSYNEEQSYKLILDQMPKMLAEIIDKEDFKK
;
A
#
# COMPACT_ATOMS: atom_id res chain seq x y z
N MET A 1 14.86 57.43 30.21
CA MET A 1 14.25 56.45 29.28
C MET A 1 15.30 55.92 28.28
N LYS A 2 16.37 55.28 28.78
CA LYS A 2 17.50 54.78 27.94
C LYS A 2 18.01 53.39 28.36
N ILE A 3 17.26 52.66 29.20
CA ILE A 3 17.67 51.33 29.71
C ILE A 3 16.73 50.21 29.22
N LEU A 4 15.60 50.55 28.59
CA LEU A 4 14.64 49.56 28.07
C LEU A 4 14.97 49.05 26.65
N PHE A 5 15.84 49.74 25.91
CA PHE A 5 16.17 49.37 24.52
C PHE A 5 17.34 48.37 24.40
N LEU A 6 18.14 48.20 25.45
CA LEU A 6 19.30 47.30 25.44
C LEU A 6 18.92 45.84 25.78
N MET A 7 17.79 45.63 26.46
CA MET A 7 17.27 44.28 26.80
C MET A 7 16.59 43.56 25.62
N LEU A 8 16.18 44.29 24.57
CA LEU A 8 15.54 43.71 23.38
C LEU A 8 16.53 43.18 22.34
N PHE A 9 17.83 43.50 22.47
CA PHE A 9 18.86 43.02 21.53
C PHE A 9 19.46 41.66 21.90
N PHE A 10 19.35 41.21 23.15
CA PHE A 10 19.89 39.91 23.59
C PHE A 10 18.96 38.72 23.33
N LEU A 11 17.68 38.95 22.99
CA LEU A 11 16.73 37.88 22.65
C LEU A 11 16.82 37.41 21.19
N ASN A 12 17.44 38.18 20.29
CA ASN A 12 17.57 37.83 18.87
C ASN A 12 18.85 37.03 18.53
N VAL A 13 19.77 36.85 19.48
CA VAL A 13 21.05 36.15 19.26
C VAL A 13 20.97 34.66 19.62
N LEU A 14 19.84 34.18 20.16
CA LEU A 14 19.64 32.76 20.52
C LEU A 14 18.84 31.94 19.51
N LEU A 15 18.52 32.51 18.33
CA LEU A 15 17.83 31.80 17.23
C LEU A 15 18.66 31.69 15.95
N SER A 16 19.98 31.90 16.03
CA SER A 16 20.89 31.51 14.96
C SER A 16 21.26 30.04 15.12
N ASN A 17 20.57 29.16 14.39
CA ASN A 17 21.09 27.85 14.04
C ASN A 17 20.89 27.60 12.55
N ASP A 18 22.03 27.64 11.84
CA ASP A 18 22.39 26.95 10.62
C ASP A 18 21.33 26.72 9.53
N PHE A 19 21.25 27.69 8.61
CA PHE A 19 20.89 27.44 7.22
C PHE A 19 22.03 27.88 6.28
N SER A 20 23.09 27.08 6.24
CA SER A 20 24.14 27.18 5.21
C SER A 20 23.99 26.04 4.21
N GLN A 21 23.00 26.12 3.32
CA GLN A 21 23.07 25.52 1.97
C GLN A 21 22.23 26.36 0.98
N LYS A 22 22.79 27.48 0.50
CA LYS A 22 22.28 28.12 -0.72
C LYS A 22 22.55 27.17 -1.90
N LYS A 23 21.52 26.44 -2.37
CA LYS A 23 21.52 25.88 -3.72
C LYS A 23 20.75 26.84 -4.62
N ILE A 24 21.50 27.59 -5.42
CA ILE A 24 20.94 28.38 -6.52
C ILE A 24 20.63 27.39 -7.65
N LEU A 25 19.35 27.18 -7.94
CA LEU A 25 18.92 26.52 -9.17
C LEU A 25 18.34 27.61 -10.09
N SER A 26 19.02 27.85 -11.20
CA SER A 26 18.50 28.65 -12.31
C SER A 26 17.32 27.90 -12.93
N ILE A 27 16.11 28.43 -12.79
CA ILE A 27 14.90 27.89 -13.41
C ILE A 27 14.58 28.73 -14.65
N LYS A 28 14.55 28.08 -15.82
CA LYS A 28 13.98 28.66 -17.03
C LYS A 28 12.47 28.79 -16.83
N ALA A 29 11.92 29.96 -17.16
CA ALA A 29 10.50 30.24 -17.06
C ALA A 29 9.72 29.41 -18.09
N ASN A 30 8.86 28.52 -17.57
CA ASN A 30 7.78 27.76 -18.23
C ASN A 30 7.99 26.25 -18.19
N GLU A 31 7.62 25.64 -17.05
CA GLU A 31 7.04 24.29 -16.97
C GLU A 31 6.42 24.14 -15.58
N ASP A 32 5.25 23.47 -15.52
CA ASP A 32 4.30 23.42 -14.40
C ASP A 32 4.92 23.20 -13.01
N PRO A 33 4.31 23.75 -11.93
CA PRO A 33 4.85 23.59 -10.59
C PRO A 33 4.84 22.12 -10.17
N PHE A 34 6.03 21.54 -10.05
CA PHE A 34 6.24 20.27 -9.37
C PHE A 34 5.89 20.45 -7.88
N GLU A 35 4.68 20.05 -7.48
CA GLU A 35 4.34 19.87 -6.06
C GLU A 35 5.01 18.61 -5.53
N ILE A 36 6.04 18.79 -4.71
CA ILE A 36 6.57 17.73 -3.87
C ILE A 36 5.54 17.50 -2.76
N ILE A 37 4.76 16.42 -2.87
CA ILE A 37 3.79 16.00 -1.85
C ILE A 37 4.57 15.41 -0.67
N ASP A 38 4.71 16.18 0.40
CA ASP A 38 5.24 15.70 1.68
C ASP A 38 4.23 14.71 2.29
N LEU A 39 4.57 13.42 2.23
CA LEU A 39 3.85 12.36 2.92
C LEU A 39 4.15 12.51 4.41
N LYS A 40 3.36 13.32 5.11
CA LYS A 40 3.38 13.48 6.58
C LYS A 40 3.24 12.12 7.28
N GLN A 41 4.32 11.36 7.32
CA GLN A 41 4.50 10.14 8.07
C GLN A 41 4.94 10.59 9.45
N ASN A 42 4.16 10.26 10.47
CA ASN A 42 4.38 10.72 11.84
C ASN A 42 5.67 10.20 12.49
N ASN A 43 6.49 9.44 11.76
CA ASN A 43 7.85 9.10 12.14
C ASN A 43 8.79 9.44 10.96
N PRO A 44 9.79 10.31 11.16
CA PRO A 44 10.82 10.52 10.15
C PRO A 44 11.56 9.19 9.95
N ILE A 45 11.28 8.50 8.84
CA ILE A 45 12.04 7.33 8.45
C ILE A 45 13.44 7.83 8.09
N ASN A 46 14.43 7.53 8.92
CA ASN A 46 15.82 7.82 8.60
C ASN A 46 16.24 6.95 7.42
N LEU A 47 16.29 7.55 6.23
CA LEU A 47 16.64 6.89 4.96
C LEU A 47 18.03 6.22 4.98
N TYR A 48 18.90 6.60 5.92
CA TYR A 48 20.26 6.07 6.06
C TYR A 48 20.40 4.98 7.14
N LYS A 49 19.34 4.70 7.91
CA LYS A 49 19.32 3.67 8.97
C LYS A 49 18.07 2.79 8.88
N GLN A 50 17.79 2.25 7.70
CA GLN A 50 16.77 1.21 7.54
C GLN A 50 17.44 -0.14 7.76
N GLU A 51 17.17 -0.77 8.90
CA GLU A 51 17.50 -2.17 9.14
C GLU A 51 16.60 -3.04 8.24
N ALA A 52 17.14 -4.14 7.70
CA ALA A 52 16.39 -5.06 6.86
C ALA A 52 15.08 -5.48 7.56
N LEU A 53 13.96 -5.49 6.82
CA LEU A 53 12.65 -5.88 7.36
C LEU A 53 12.63 -7.32 7.88
N PHE A 54 13.54 -8.14 7.35
CA PHE A 54 13.81 -9.48 7.82
C PHE A 54 15.30 -9.78 7.66
N ASN A 55 15.99 -10.15 8.74
CA ASN A 55 17.39 -10.54 8.68
C ASN A 55 17.51 -12.07 8.51
N SER A 56 17.68 -12.52 7.26
CA SER A 56 17.82 -13.94 6.92
C SER A 56 19.22 -14.51 7.17
N SER A 57 20.13 -13.79 7.86
CA SER A 57 21.52 -14.20 8.05
C SER A 57 21.71 -15.60 8.66
N ASN A 58 20.72 -16.10 9.39
CA ASN A 58 20.74 -17.47 9.95
C ASN A 58 20.16 -18.54 9.01
N ILE A 59 19.40 -18.15 7.97
CA ILE A 59 18.89 -19.02 6.90
C ILE A 59 19.89 -19.07 5.72
N ASN A 60 20.73 -18.04 5.58
CA ASN A 60 21.63 -17.82 4.44
C ASN A 60 22.86 -18.72 4.37
N LYS A 61 23.21 -19.48 5.42
CA LYS A 61 24.48 -20.25 5.42
C LYS A 61 24.48 -21.44 4.44
N GLU A 62 23.32 -21.92 4.00
CA GLU A 62 23.23 -23.10 3.11
C GLU A 62 22.96 -22.76 1.64
N LYS A 63 22.80 -21.48 1.24
CA LYS A 63 22.19 -21.13 -0.06
C LYS A 63 22.95 -20.19 -0.98
N GLN A 64 24.16 -19.77 -0.64
CA GLN A 64 24.98 -18.95 -1.55
C GLN A 64 25.30 -19.65 -2.90
N ASN A 65 24.99 -20.94 -3.05
CA ASN A 65 25.27 -21.72 -4.26
C ASN A 65 24.04 -22.05 -5.12
N ASN A 66 22.83 -21.58 -4.79
CA ASN A 66 21.67 -21.82 -5.64
C ASN A 66 21.53 -20.70 -6.68
N PRO A 67 21.36 -21.03 -7.97
CA PRO A 67 21.11 -20.03 -9.00
C PRO A 67 19.85 -19.23 -8.62
N LYS A 68 19.94 -17.91 -8.74
CA LYS A 68 18.82 -16.99 -8.48
C LYS A 68 17.64 -17.46 -9.34
N ASP A 69 16.52 -17.77 -8.71
CA ASP A 69 15.31 -18.17 -9.43
C ASP A 69 14.92 -17.03 -10.40
N VAL A 70 14.44 -17.38 -11.59
CA VAL A 70 14.15 -16.41 -12.66
C VAL A 70 12.90 -15.59 -12.33
N LYS A 71 12.06 -16.10 -11.42
CA LYS A 71 10.82 -15.47 -10.97
C LYS A 71 11.04 -14.61 -9.74
N THR A 72 10.43 -13.43 -9.76
CA THR A 72 10.39 -12.52 -8.61
C THR A 72 9.33 -12.98 -7.62
N ASP A 73 9.75 -13.19 -6.36
CA ASP A 73 8.92 -13.71 -5.28
C ASP A 73 8.31 -12.58 -4.44
N PHE A 74 6.98 -12.55 -4.35
CA PHE A 74 6.24 -11.54 -3.61
C PHE A 74 5.65 -12.07 -2.30
N ALA A 75 5.94 -11.40 -1.20
CA ALA A 75 5.09 -11.42 -0.01
C ALA A 75 3.98 -10.37 -0.13
N ILE A 76 2.90 -10.55 0.61
CA ILE A 76 1.78 -9.63 0.63
C ILE A 76 1.20 -9.47 2.04
N LEU A 77 0.96 -8.22 2.41
CA LEU A 77 0.32 -7.79 3.64
C LEU A 77 -0.87 -6.92 3.28
N VAL A 78 -2.07 -7.33 3.73
CA VAL A 78 -3.30 -6.60 3.43
C VAL A 78 -3.92 -6.06 4.71
N GLY A 79 -4.14 -4.75 4.74
CA GLY A 79 -4.94 -4.07 5.74
C GLY A 79 -6.27 -3.59 5.14
N PHE A 80 -7.32 -3.55 5.94
CA PHE A 80 -8.60 -2.93 5.55
C PHE A 80 -9.15 -2.03 6.65
N LYS A 81 -9.89 -1.00 6.26
CA LYS A 81 -10.64 -0.16 7.20
C LYS A 81 -12.09 -0.64 7.36
N PRO A 82 -12.76 -0.33 8.49
CA PRO A 82 -14.16 -0.70 8.72
C PRO A 82 -15.15 -0.19 7.67
N HIS A 83 -14.79 0.87 6.93
CA HIS A 83 -15.62 1.43 5.85
C HIS A 83 -15.27 0.86 4.46
N PHE A 84 -14.42 -0.15 4.36
CA PHE A 84 -14.22 -0.93 3.14
C PHE A 84 -15.27 -2.05 3.05
N GLY A 85 -16.54 -1.70 3.24
CA GLY A 85 -17.69 -2.61 3.15
C GLY A 85 -18.58 -2.25 1.97
N LEU A 86 -19.41 -3.19 1.53
CA LEU A 86 -20.36 -2.97 0.43
C LEU A 86 -21.74 -2.65 1.00
N ALA A 87 -22.33 -1.56 0.52
CA ALA A 87 -23.73 -1.22 0.77
C ALA A 87 -24.42 -0.85 -0.55
N LEU A 88 -25.32 -1.72 -1.00
CA LEU A 88 -26.37 -1.48 -1.99
C LEU A 88 -27.72 -1.46 -1.23
N ASN A 89 -28.85 -1.10 -1.88
CA ASN A 89 -30.10 -0.88 -1.14
C ASN A 89 -30.53 -2.11 -0.31
N GLN A 90 -30.38 -3.32 -0.86
CA GLN A 90 -30.77 -4.57 -0.20
C GLN A 90 -29.58 -5.50 0.13
N ILE A 91 -28.37 -5.15 -0.31
CA ILE A 91 -27.16 -5.98 -0.11
C ILE A 91 -26.18 -5.20 0.76
N TYR A 92 -25.94 -5.71 1.97
CA TYR A 92 -24.98 -5.14 2.91
C TYR A 92 -23.97 -6.20 3.30
N ILE A 93 -22.69 -5.93 3.04
CA ILE A 93 -21.58 -6.82 3.37
C ILE A 93 -20.58 -6.04 4.21
N LYS A 94 -20.29 -6.57 5.40
CA LYS A 94 -19.32 -5.97 6.32
C LYS A 94 -17.93 -5.95 5.71
N ALA A 95 -17.10 -5.03 6.17
CA ALA A 95 -15.79 -4.79 5.56
C ALA A 95 -14.84 -5.99 5.63
N ASP A 96 -14.89 -6.79 6.69
CA ASP A 96 -14.11 -8.03 6.83
C ASP A 96 -14.46 -9.05 5.74
N GLN A 97 -15.75 -9.31 5.56
CA GLN A 97 -16.27 -10.24 4.56
C GLN A 97 -16.03 -9.72 3.14
N PHE A 98 -16.31 -8.44 2.92
CA PHE A 98 -16.12 -7.82 1.60
C PHE A 98 -14.64 -7.76 1.20
N SER A 99 -13.75 -7.38 2.11
CA SER A 99 -12.30 -7.38 1.88
C SER A 99 -11.77 -8.79 1.57
N SER A 100 -12.26 -9.80 2.29
CA SER A 100 -11.92 -11.20 2.05
C SER A 100 -12.33 -11.67 0.64
N LEU A 101 -13.58 -11.40 0.22
CA LEU A 101 -14.06 -11.72 -1.12
C LEU A 101 -13.31 -10.94 -2.21
N PHE A 102 -13.12 -9.64 -1.99
CA PHE A 102 -12.38 -8.77 -2.90
C PHE A 102 -10.96 -9.29 -3.11
N MET A 103 -10.24 -9.60 -2.03
CA MET A 103 -8.86 -10.08 -2.13
C MET A 103 -8.76 -11.48 -2.70
N LYS A 104 -9.69 -12.39 -2.37
CA LYS A 104 -9.76 -13.72 -3.01
C LYS A 104 -9.81 -13.57 -4.54
N ASN A 105 -10.67 -12.70 -5.04
CA ASN A 105 -10.79 -12.47 -6.49
C ASN A 105 -9.57 -11.73 -7.07
N PHE A 106 -8.90 -10.87 -6.30
CA PHE A 106 -7.62 -10.30 -6.71
C PHE A 106 -6.57 -11.40 -6.93
N PHE A 107 -6.38 -12.32 -5.98
CA PHE A 107 -5.41 -13.41 -6.11
C PHE A 107 -5.71 -14.32 -7.30
N LEU A 108 -6.99 -14.56 -7.62
CA LEU A 108 -7.39 -15.34 -8.78
C LEU A 108 -7.05 -14.67 -10.13
N ASN A 109 -6.93 -13.34 -10.15
CA ASN A 109 -6.67 -12.57 -11.37
C ASN A 109 -5.22 -12.07 -11.47
N SER A 110 -4.46 -12.09 -10.38
CA SER A 110 -3.07 -11.64 -10.30
C SER A 110 -2.12 -12.63 -10.97
N GLN A 111 -1.17 -12.12 -11.75
CA GLN A 111 -0.12 -12.92 -12.39
C GLN A 111 1.17 -12.98 -11.57
N LEU A 112 1.27 -12.19 -10.49
CA LEU A 112 2.40 -12.23 -9.57
C LEU A 112 2.62 -13.61 -8.95
N HIS A 113 3.90 -13.94 -8.74
CA HIS A 113 4.31 -15.14 -8.03
C HIS A 113 4.38 -14.85 -6.53
N PHE A 114 3.30 -15.16 -5.81
CA PHE A 114 3.27 -15.03 -4.35
C PHE A 114 3.94 -16.22 -3.67
N ILE A 115 4.70 -15.94 -2.62
CA ILE A 115 5.25 -16.97 -1.75
C ILE A 115 4.14 -17.77 -1.06
N ASN A 116 4.47 -18.98 -0.61
CA ASN A 116 3.52 -19.83 0.08
C ASN A 116 2.96 -19.18 1.37
N SER A 117 1.78 -19.63 1.79
CA SER A 117 1.05 -19.07 2.93
C SER A 117 1.89 -19.01 4.21
N LYS A 118 2.69 -20.05 4.47
CA LYS A 118 3.50 -20.16 5.68
C LYS A 118 4.70 -19.21 5.67
N ALA A 119 5.36 -19.04 4.52
CA ALA A 119 6.39 -18.01 4.34
C ALA A 119 5.82 -16.60 4.51
N ASN A 120 4.59 -16.38 4.03
CA ASN A 120 3.95 -15.07 4.11
C ASN A 120 3.53 -14.67 5.53
N GLU A 121 3.28 -15.63 6.43
CA GLU A 121 2.89 -15.36 7.83
C GLU A 121 3.86 -14.43 8.55
N ILE A 122 5.15 -14.48 8.23
CA ILE A 122 6.16 -13.63 8.89
C ILE A 122 5.89 -12.13 8.66
N TYR A 123 5.26 -11.78 7.54
CA TYR A 123 4.90 -10.42 7.18
C TYR A 123 3.49 -10.02 7.66
N GLN A 124 2.64 -10.99 8.01
CA GLN A 124 1.25 -10.77 8.42
C GLN A 124 1.11 -10.36 9.90
N ASN A 125 1.74 -9.24 10.27
CA ASN A 125 1.64 -8.69 11.61
C ASN A 125 1.38 -7.19 11.62
N LYS A 126 0.86 -6.71 12.75
CA LYS A 126 0.39 -5.33 12.91
C LYS A 126 1.53 -4.33 12.87
N LYS A 127 2.72 -4.73 13.36
CA LYS A 127 3.93 -3.90 13.33
C LYS A 127 4.30 -3.51 11.90
N TYR A 128 4.33 -4.45 10.96
CA TYR A 128 4.63 -4.13 9.56
C TYR A 128 3.51 -3.35 8.89
N LEU A 129 2.25 -3.65 9.22
CA LEU A 129 1.12 -2.91 8.67
C LEU A 129 1.20 -1.43 9.09
N ASP A 130 1.49 -1.15 10.36
CA ASP A 130 1.57 0.20 10.89
C ASP A 130 2.82 0.95 10.39
N LEU A 131 3.94 0.25 10.17
CA LEU A 131 5.15 0.84 9.59
C LEU A 131 4.89 1.41 8.18
N PHE A 132 4.05 0.74 7.40
CA PHE A 132 3.81 1.09 5.99
C PHE A 132 2.46 1.76 5.74
N SER A 133 1.63 1.92 6.76
CA SER A 133 0.34 2.61 6.69
C SER A 133 0.46 4.05 7.16
N ILE A 134 -0.33 4.94 6.53
CA ILE A 134 -0.39 6.36 6.90
C ILE A 134 -1.26 6.56 8.16
N ASP A 135 -2.07 5.55 8.53
CA ASP A 135 -3.06 5.59 9.60
C ASP A 135 -3.07 4.22 10.31
N ASN A 136 -3.23 4.20 11.63
CA ASN A 136 -3.16 2.98 12.44
C ASN A 136 -4.50 2.21 12.50
N LYS A 137 -5.55 2.73 11.84
CA LYS A 137 -6.91 2.18 11.88
C LYS A 137 -7.17 0.95 11.01
N PHE A 138 -6.14 0.38 10.37
CA PHE A 138 -6.32 -0.83 9.55
C PHE A 138 -6.36 -2.10 10.40
N HIS A 139 -7.31 -2.98 10.06
CA HIS A 139 -7.35 -4.37 10.50
C HIS A 139 -6.58 -5.22 9.50
N ILE A 140 -5.80 -6.20 9.98
CA ILE A 140 -5.11 -7.15 9.10
C ILE A 140 -6.15 -8.11 8.54
N LEU A 141 -6.15 -8.29 7.23
CA LEU A 141 -6.88 -9.37 6.58
C LEU A 141 -6.01 -10.62 6.54
N ASN A 142 -6.49 -11.74 7.08
CA ASN A 142 -5.81 -13.02 6.95
C ASN A 142 -5.90 -13.52 5.50
N ILE A 143 -4.81 -13.40 4.74
CA ILE A 143 -4.74 -13.84 3.35
C ILE A 143 -4.17 -15.26 3.16
N SER A 144 -3.87 -15.99 4.23
CA SER A 144 -3.22 -17.31 4.14
C SER A 144 -4.03 -18.33 3.34
N ASN A 145 -5.36 -18.20 3.36
CA ASN A 145 -6.27 -19.08 2.62
C ASN A 145 -6.29 -18.80 1.09
N PHE A 146 -5.67 -17.71 0.65
CA PHE A 146 -5.62 -17.32 -0.77
C PHE A 146 -4.26 -17.63 -1.41
N LEU A 147 -3.28 -18.03 -0.60
CA LEU A 147 -1.94 -18.39 -1.03
C LEU A 147 -1.78 -19.91 -1.13
N ASN A 148 -0.84 -20.34 -1.96
CA ASN A 148 -0.50 -21.76 -2.07
C ASN A 148 0.07 -22.28 -0.76
N TYR A 149 -0.34 -23.49 -0.37
CA TYR A 149 0.18 -24.18 0.80
C TYR A 149 1.33 -25.10 0.41
N GLU A 150 2.49 -24.93 1.06
CA GLU A 150 3.64 -25.83 0.89
C GLU A 150 3.67 -26.84 2.05
N LYS A 151 3.71 -28.13 1.70
CA LYS A 151 3.71 -29.26 2.65
C LYS A 151 5.14 -29.61 3.09
N ASP A 152 6.11 -29.43 2.20
CA ASP A 152 7.50 -29.76 2.47
C ASP A 152 8.14 -28.68 3.33
N LYS A 153 8.46 -29.03 4.58
CA LYS A 153 9.06 -28.12 5.56
C LYS A 153 10.37 -27.50 5.07
N ASN A 154 11.12 -28.21 4.24
CA ASN A 154 12.39 -27.73 3.69
C ASN A 154 12.17 -26.69 2.59
N LYS A 155 10.97 -26.64 2.00
CA LYS A 155 10.58 -25.70 0.94
C LYS A 155 9.78 -24.49 1.44
N ILE A 156 9.21 -24.57 2.64
CA ILE A 156 8.42 -23.47 3.23
C ILE A 156 9.20 -22.15 3.22
N TYR A 157 10.42 -22.14 3.76
CA TYR A 157 11.26 -20.94 3.77
C TYR A 157 12.31 -20.98 2.68
N SER A 158 12.09 -21.79 1.64
CA SER A 158 13.11 -21.96 0.62
C SER A 158 13.17 -20.80 -0.38
N GLN A 159 12.02 -20.19 -0.62
CA GLN A 159 11.78 -19.03 -1.46
C GLN A 159 12.26 -17.77 -0.73
N ILE A 160 13.20 -17.06 -1.35
CA ILE A 160 13.69 -15.78 -0.81
C ILE A 160 12.72 -14.72 -1.31
N THR A 161 11.98 -14.09 -0.40
CA THR A 161 11.11 -12.98 -0.76
C THR A 161 11.95 -11.82 -1.31
N ASP A 162 11.70 -11.42 -2.55
CA ASP A 162 12.33 -10.23 -3.12
C ASP A 162 11.60 -8.97 -2.65
N PHE A 163 10.27 -8.99 -2.74
CA PHE A 163 9.44 -7.82 -2.48
C PHE A 163 8.27 -8.12 -1.53
N LEU A 164 7.97 -7.16 -0.67
CA LEU A 164 6.75 -7.12 0.13
C LEU A 164 5.77 -6.12 -0.50
N ILE A 165 4.60 -6.61 -0.89
CA ILE A 165 3.45 -5.80 -1.27
C ILE A 165 2.66 -5.46 -0.01
N VAL A 166 2.48 -4.18 0.28
CA VAL A 166 1.55 -3.71 1.32
C VAL A 166 0.35 -3.07 0.64
N MET A 167 -0.82 -3.66 0.86
CA MET A 167 -2.09 -3.19 0.32
C MET A 167 -3.02 -2.75 1.44
N ASN A 168 -3.45 -1.51 1.36
CA ASN A 168 -4.35 -0.89 2.31
C ASN A 168 -5.67 -0.58 1.60
N LEU A 169 -6.69 -1.37 1.92
CA LEU A 169 -8.06 -1.20 1.46
C LEU A 169 -8.68 -0.07 2.29
N ASN A 170 -8.59 1.15 1.76
CA ASN A 170 -9.03 2.33 2.49
C ASN A 170 -10.54 2.42 2.43
N GLU A 171 -11.11 2.92 1.34
CA GLU A 171 -12.53 3.25 1.25
C GLU A 171 -13.21 2.48 0.14
N PHE A 172 -14.45 2.07 0.40
CA PHE A 172 -15.36 1.59 -0.62
C PHE A 172 -16.69 2.31 -0.48
N TYR A 173 -17.24 2.81 -1.58
CA TYR A 173 -18.55 3.46 -1.56
C TYR A 173 -19.25 3.40 -2.91
N ILE A 174 -20.58 3.45 -2.86
CA ILE A 174 -21.43 3.57 -4.03
C ILE A 174 -21.83 5.02 -4.19
N ASN A 175 -21.45 5.62 -5.31
CA ASN A 175 -21.91 6.95 -5.69
C ASN A 175 -23.13 6.82 -6.60
N THR A 176 -24.19 7.56 -6.26
CA THR A 176 -25.44 7.61 -7.02
C THR A 176 -25.70 9.05 -7.44
N THR A 177 -25.81 9.28 -8.74
CA THR A 177 -26.19 10.58 -9.29
C THR A 177 -27.58 10.47 -9.88
N ASN A 178 -28.49 11.28 -9.36
CA ASN A 178 -29.86 11.39 -9.87
C ASN A 178 -29.91 12.58 -10.83
N PHE A 179 -30.24 12.30 -12.09
CA PHE A 179 -30.68 13.29 -13.06
C PHE A 179 -32.22 13.27 -13.08
N PHE A 180 -32.85 14.36 -13.53
CA PHE A 180 -34.31 14.53 -13.52
C PHE A 180 -35.09 13.33 -14.09
N ILE A 181 -34.53 12.62 -15.09
CA ILE A 181 -35.15 11.46 -15.75
C ILE A 181 -34.33 10.16 -15.67
N THR A 182 -33.06 10.23 -15.26
CA THR A 182 -32.15 9.08 -15.27
C THR A 182 -31.35 8.99 -13.98
N LYS A 183 -30.96 7.78 -13.59
CA LYS A 183 -30.10 7.53 -12.44
C LYS A 183 -28.84 6.84 -12.93
N THR A 184 -27.69 7.27 -12.41
CA THR A 184 -26.41 6.58 -12.63
C THR A 184 -25.81 6.14 -11.31
N LYS A 185 -25.37 4.89 -11.21
CA LYS A 185 -24.66 4.34 -10.06
C LYS A 185 -23.22 3.99 -10.44
N SER A 186 -22.28 4.19 -9.52
CA SER A 186 -20.91 3.72 -9.67
C SER A 186 -20.33 3.24 -8.34
N ALA A 187 -19.62 2.12 -8.36
CA ALA A 187 -18.78 1.67 -7.25
C ALA A 187 -17.41 2.35 -7.34
N ASN A 188 -16.90 2.78 -6.20
CA ASN A 188 -15.60 3.41 -6.09
C ASN A 188 -14.81 2.73 -4.97
N ALA A 189 -13.55 2.41 -5.22
CA ALA A 189 -12.63 1.89 -4.22
C ALA A 189 -11.34 2.73 -4.20
N LEU A 190 -10.90 3.08 -2.99
CA LEU A 190 -9.63 3.74 -2.76
C LEU A 190 -8.68 2.76 -2.07
N ILE A 191 -7.56 2.49 -2.72
CA ILE A 191 -6.59 1.49 -2.27
C ILE A 191 -5.22 2.13 -2.28
N ASN A 192 -4.53 2.08 -1.16
CA ASN A 192 -3.12 2.47 -1.10
C ASN A 192 -2.26 1.22 -1.28
N PHE A 193 -1.27 1.30 -2.16
CA PHE A 193 -0.40 0.20 -2.49
C PHE A 193 1.06 0.64 -2.35
N LYS A 194 1.89 -0.23 -1.79
CA LYS A 194 3.34 -0.05 -1.71
C LYS A 194 4.06 -1.36 -2.06
N ILE A 195 5.20 -1.23 -2.73
CA ILE A 195 6.16 -2.31 -2.96
C ILE A 195 7.41 -1.95 -2.17
N ILE A 196 7.88 -2.88 -1.36
CA ILE A 196 9.08 -2.70 -0.56
C ILE A 196 10.09 -3.80 -0.89
N ASP A 197 11.32 -3.42 -1.17
CA ASP A 197 12.46 -4.35 -1.25
C ASP A 197 12.73 -4.91 0.14
N VAL A 198 12.64 -6.24 0.31
CA VAL A 198 12.74 -6.87 1.64
C VAL A 198 14.15 -6.76 2.21
N ILE A 199 15.17 -6.78 1.35
CA ILE A 199 16.59 -6.77 1.74
C ILE A 199 16.99 -5.37 2.23
N THR A 200 16.64 -4.34 1.48
CA THR A 200 17.02 -2.95 1.74
C THR A 200 16.00 -2.19 2.58
N GLY A 201 14.76 -2.68 2.68
CA GLY A 201 13.64 -1.99 3.30
C GLY A 201 13.10 -0.80 2.49
N LYS A 202 13.66 -0.54 1.30
CA LYS A 202 13.33 0.63 0.48
C LYS A 202 11.98 0.46 -0.19
N ILE A 203 11.14 1.50 -0.12
CA ILE A 203 9.91 1.60 -0.91
C ILE A 203 10.28 1.86 -2.37
N ILE A 204 9.92 0.92 -3.25
CA ILE A 204 10.20 0.97 -4.71
C ILE A 204 9.08 1.70 -5.44
N SER A 205 7.83 1.38 -5.07
CA SER A 205 6.64 1.99 -5.64
C SER A 205 5.66 2.31 -4.52
N SER A 206 4.98 3.45 -4.62
CA SER A 206 3.85 3.80 -3.76
C SER A 206 2.79 4.49 -4.58
N LYS A 207 1.57 3.95 -4.57
CA LYS A 207 0.45 4.45 -5.37
C LYS A 207 -0.83 4.52 -4.55
N LYS A 208 -1.63 5.54 -4.85
CA LYS A 208 -3.02 5.66 -4.40
C LYS A 208 -3.93 5.34 -5.58
N ILE A 209 -4.41 4.11 -5.60
CA ILE A 209 -5.25 3.56 -6.66
C ILE A 209 -6.70 3.97 -6.40
N LYS A 210 -7.35 4.55 -7.41
CA LYS A 210 -8.77 4.86 -7.42
C LYS A 210 -9.44 4.01 -8.48
N LEU A 211 -10.21 3.01 -8.04
CA LEU A 211 -11.01 2.19 -8.94
C LEU A 211 -12.41 2.79 -9.04
N LYS A 212 -12.97 2.81 -10.25
CA LYS A 212 -14.35 3.22 -10.50
C LYS A 212 -14.99 2.25 -11.48
N LEU A 213 -16.17 1.74 -11.12
CA LEU A 213 -16.94 0.82 -11.94
C LEU A 213 -18.37 1.36 -12.08
N SER A 214 -18.83 1.55 -13.32
CA SER A 214 -20.23 1.89 -13.58
C SER A 214 -21.13 0.70 -13.30
N LEU A 215 -22.27 0.95 -12.65
CA LEU A 215 -23.20 -0.09 -12.21
C LEU A 215 -24.57 0.07 -12.88
N ASP A 216 -25.32 -1.03 -12.90
CA ASP A 216 -26.74 -0.97 -13.23
C ASP A 216 -27.49 -0.26 -12.11
N SER A 217 -28.27 0.76 -12.47
CA SER A 217 -29.00 1.57 -11.47
C SER A 217 -30.19 0.84 -10.86
N TYR A 218 -30.70 -0.20 -11.53
CA TYR A 218 -31.92 -0.93 -11.20
C TYR A 218 -31.66 -2.38 -10.80
N ASN A 219 -30.57 -3.00 -11.28
CA ASN A 219 -30.21 -4.38 -10.94
C ASN A 219 -29.07 -4.48 -9.91
N GLU A 220 -29.42 -4.65 -8.64
CA GLU A 220 -28.43 -4.72 -7.54
C GLU A 220 -27.66 -6.03 -7.50
N GLU A 221 -28.30 -7.15 -7.83
CA GLU A 221 -27.63 -8.46 -7.83
C GLU A 221 -26.56 -8.52 -8.93
N GLN A 222 -26.88 -8.01 -10.12
CA GLN A 222 -25.90 -7.87 -11.20
C GLN A 222 -24.78 -6.90 -10.83
N SER A 223 -25.12 -5.77 -10.20
CA SER A 223 -24.13 -4.80 -9.72
C SER A 223 -23.18 -5.42 -8.69
N TYR A 224 -23.71 -6.21 -7.76
CA TYR A 224 -22.93 -6.94 -6.78
C TYR A 224 -21.93 -7.91 -7.42
N LYS A 225 -22.40 -8.75 -8.35
CA LYS A 225 -21.53 -9.68 -9.10
C LYS A 225 -20.44 -8.93 -9.87
N LEU A 226 -20.82 -7.87 -10.58
CA LEU A 226 -19.87 -7.03 -11.32
C LEU A 226 -18.80 -6.41 -10.41
N ILE A 227 -19.17 -5.89 -9.23
CA ILE A 227 -18.22 -5.34 -8.26
C ILE A 227 -17.20 -6.41 -7.83
N LEU A 228 -17.67 -7.59 -7.46
CA LEU A 228 -16.80 -8.67 -7.00
C LEU A 228 -15.90 -9.21 -8.10
N ASP A 229 -16.35 -9.26 -9.34
CA ASP A 229 -15.58 -9.83 -10.43
C ASP A 229 -14.61 -8.81 -11.06
N GLN A 230 -15.09 -7.58 -11.31
CA GLN A 230 -14.34 -6.62 -12.11
C GLN A 230 -13.38 -5.77 -11.28
N MET A 231 -13.77 -5.29 -10.09
CA MET A 231 -12.90 -4.37 -9.34
C MET A 231 -11.61 -5.04 -8.83
N PRO A 232 -11.63 -6.28 -8.30
CA PRO A 232 -10.40 -6.98 -7.96
C PRO A 232 -9.53 -7.29 -9.17
N LYS A 233 -10.14 -7.60 -10.31
CA LYS A 233 -9.42 -7.81 -11.58
C LYS A 233 -8.73 -6.53 -12.06
N MET A 234 -9.43 -5.38 -12.04
CA MET A 234 -8.83 -4.08 -12.35
C MET A 234 -7.64 -3.79 -11.45
N LEU A 235 -7.71 -4.14 -10.15
CA LEU A 235 -6.60 -3.97 -9.23
C LEU A 235 -5.42 -4.88 -9.59
N ALA A 236 -5.67 -6.15 -9.88
CA ALA A 236 -4.67 -7.11 -10.33
C ALA A 236 -3.94 -6.60 -11.58
N GLU A 237 -4.68 -6.17 -12.60
CA GLU A 237 -4.10 -5.62 -13.83
C GLU A 237 -3.24 -4.36 -13.60
N ILE A 238 -3.61 -3.50 -12.65
CA ILE A 238 -2.81 -2.33 -12.30
C ILE A 238 -1.51 -2.74 -11.62
N ILE A 239 -1.58 -3.69 -10.68
CA ILE A 239 -0.42 -4.13 -9.91
C ILE A 239 0.53 -4.99 -10.75
N ASP A 240 0.00 -5.89 -11.58
CA ASP A 240 0.79 -6.75 -12.47
C ASP A 240 1.60 -5.96 -13.51
N LYS A 241 1.15 -4.73 -13.85
CA LYS A 241 1.85 -3.82 -14.77
C LYS A 241 2.94 -2.99 -14.09
N GLU A 242 3.10 -3.07 -12.77
CA GLU A 242 4.21 -2.39 -12.11
C GLU A 242 5.54 -3.02 -12.57
N ASP A 243 6.49 -2.18 -12.96
CA ASP A 243 7.82 -2.66 -13.31
C ASP A 243 8.64 -2.86 -12.03
N PHE A 244 8.89 -4.12 -11.70
CA PHE A 244 9.57 -4.54 -10.47
C PHE A 244 11.11 -4.53 -10.60
N LYS A 245 11.66 -4.24 -11.78
CA LYS A 245 13.10 -4.34 -12.09
C LYS A 245 13.73 -2.97 -12.37
N LYS A 246 13.80 -2.10 -11.36
CA LYS A 246 14.62 -0.87 -11.43
C LYS A 246 15.67 -0.81 -10.33
#